data_AF-A0A7S4EFR0-F1
#
_entry.id   AF-A0A7S4EFR0-F1
#
_cell.length_a   1.000
_cell.length_b   1.000
_cell.length_c   1.000
_cell.angle_alpha   90.00
_cell.angle_beta   90.00
_cell.angle_gamma   90.00
#
_symmetry.space_group_name_H-M   'P 1'
#
loop_
_entity.id
_entity.type
_entity.pdbx_description
1 polymer ?
#
loop_
_entity_poly.entity_id
_entity_poly.type
_entity_poly.pdbx_seq_one_letter_code
_entity_poly.pdbx_strand_id
1 'polypeptide(L)'
;MNDGNDENDPLQQAPPDVVREEDYTILIFPDGRKIFAQALTNKKGKTPPVKINKRSYPTANLIGLPYGTVLELGVGKLEPLPEGEDIIPNYPASLSSEATTQGLESDEANANNGASTSINSEQKNDNRNLVDNNQSQKLQVQEIEQMRQEGTHGSDIVVKLIENSATFDQKTEFSKAKYIKKKQQKYQQRCRIVRCTPFSICEAIFASRPKLLLNMRDDTLGQMLSHANVSAGCQVLLYEHCAGVITGSLAWRMGGYGKILSIYDGQQPSCIEMLRRFNLSFAENSSIKWVHSGDIYGESNDDDPEELDLEKIERDSLEWPCPLQNHTRQYLDSMETTREKRQFLAKRCARFTRKLTRQTPMESKKMLEGRKSDSVS
;
A
#
# COMPACT_ATOMS: atom_id res chain seq x y z
N MET A 1 -38.19 -16.19 -8.32
CA MET A 1 -37.89 -15.90 -9.74
C MET A 1 -36.39 -15.86 -9.85
N ASN A 2 -35.78 -17.02 -10.10
CA ASN A 2 -34.37 -17.14 -10.50
C ASN A 2 -34.40 -17.18 -12.03
N ASP A 3 -34.47 -16.01 -12.65
CA ASP A 3 -34.24 -15.91 -14.08
C ASP A 3 -32.73 -15.91 -14.29
N GLY A 4 -32.24 -17.04 -14.81
CA GLY A 4 -30.83 -17.36 -15.01
C GLY A 4 -30.15 -16.55 -16.12
N ASN A 5 -30.15 -15.23 -15.99
CA ASN A 5 -29.18 -14.35 -16.62
C ASN A 5 -28.36 -13.70 -15.49
N ASP A 6 -27.40 -14.44 -14.94
CA ASP A 6 -26.25 -13.83 -14.26
C ASP A 6 -25.41 -13.11 -15.33
N GLU A 7 -25.92 -11.98 -15.84
CA GLU A 7 -25.03 -10.96 -16.37
C GLU A 7 -24.20 -10.49 -15.17
N ASN A 8 -23.02 -11.11 -15.00
CA ASN A 8 -22.04 -10.69 -14.01
C ASN A 8 -21.92 -9.17 -14.11
N ASP A 9 -22.30 -8.48 -13.03
CA ASP A 9 -22.26 -7.02 -13.00
C ASP A 9 -20.84 -6.58 -13.41
N PRO A 10 -20.71 -5.78 -14.48
CA PRO A 10 -19.40 -5.44 -15.04
C PRO A 10 -18.49 -4.70 -14.04
N LEU A 11 -19.06 -4.14 -12.97
CA LEU A 11 -18.35 -3.49 -11.88
C LEU A 11 -17.98 -4.44 -10.72
N GLN A 12 -18.65 -5.59 -10.59
CA GLN A 12 -18.31 -6.63 -9.60
C GLN A 12 -17.18 -7.53 -10.08
N GLN A 13 -15.99 -6.94 -10.24
CA GLN A 13 -14.78 -7.72 -10.51
C GLN A 13 -14.02 -7.96 -9.21
N ALA A 14 -13.69 -9.22 -8.95
CA ALA A 14 -12.81 -9.56 -7.84
C ALA A 14 -11.47 -8.81 -8.01
N PRO A 15 -10.95 -8.18 -6.95
CA PRO A 15 -9.65 -7.53 -7.02
C PRO A 15 -8.57 -8.59 -7.33
N PRO A 16 -7.55 -8.28 -8.15
CA PRO A 16 -6.55 -9.27 -8.56
C PRO A 16 -5.72 -9.78 -7.38
N ASP A 17 -5.47 -11.08 -7.27
CA ASP A 17 -4.63 -11.62 -6.18
C ASP A 17 -3.13 -11.34 -6.36
N VAL A 18 -2.73 -10.92 -7.55
CA VAL A 18 -1.36 -10.59 -7.93
C VAL A 18 -1.18 -9.11 -8.22
N VAL A 19 0.04 -8.62 -8.04
CA VAL A 19 0.45 -7.25 -8.38
C VAL A 19 0.46 -7.08 -9.91
N ARG A 20 -0.23 -6.07 -10.44
CA ARG A 20 -0.25 -5.74 -11.87
C ARG A 20 0.73 -4.61 -12.19
N GLU A 21 0.96 -4.38 -13.48
CA GLU A 21 1.70 -3.20 -13.92
C GLU A 21 0.94 -1.92 -13.51
N GLU A 22 1.69 -0.92 -13.07
CA GLU A 22 1.24 0.39 -12.57
C GLU A 22 0.59 0.40 -11.18
N ASP A 23 0.31 -0.77 -10.60
CA ASP A 23 -0.24 -0.89 -9.24
C ASP A 23 0.71 -0.28 -8.20
N TYR A 24 0.13 0.45 -7.25
CA TYR A 24 0.77 0.77 -6.00
C TYR A 24 0.63 -0.40 -5.01
N THR A 25 1.69 -0.65 -4.26
CA THR A 25 1.76 -1.66 -3.21
C THR A 25 2.45 -1.06 -1.98
N ILE A 26 2.27 -1.69 -0.83
CA ILE A 26 2.94 -1.30 0.42
C ILE A 26 3.92 -2.39 0.81
N LEU A 27 5.18 -2.03 1.00
CA LEU A 27 6.22 -2.89 1.56
C LEU A 27 6.24 -2.72 3.08
N ILE A 28 5.85 -3.76 3.81
CA ILE A 28 5.86 -3.78 5.28
C ILE A 28 7.13 -4.44 5.78
N PHE A 29 7.86 -3.72 6.63
CA PHE A 29 9.10 -4.18 7.26
C PHE A 29 8.86 -4.63 8.72
N PRO A 30 9.72 -5.52 9.26
CA PRO A 30 9.60 -6.00 10.64
C PRO A 30 9.83 -4.94 11.71
N ASP A 31 10.38 -3.78 11.35
CA ASP A 31 10.54 -2.61 12.23
C ASP A 31 9.32 -1.69 12.21
N GLY A 32 8.23 -2.09 11.53
CA GLY A 32 6.99 -1.33 11.43
C GLY A 32 6.97 -0.29 10.30
N ARG A 33 8.07 -0.10 9.56
CA ARG A 33 8.08 0.80 8.41
C ARG A 33 7.16 0.27 7.30
N LYS A 34 6.43 1.19 6.69
CA LYS A 34 5.52 0.95 5.57
C LYS A 34 5.90 1.88 4.43
N ILE A 35 6.35 1.31 3.31
CA ILE A 35 6.87 2.08 2.18
C ILE A 35 6.02 1.79 0.95
N PHE A 36 5.49 2.85 0.31
CA PHE A 36 4.79 2.73 -0.96
C PHE A 36 5.77 2.43 -2.10
N ALA A 37 5.43 1.46 -2.94
CA ALA A 37 6.15 1.10 -4.15
C ALA A 37 5.16 0.99 -5.31
N GLN A 38 5.50 1.56 -6.47
CA GLN A 38 4.72 1.39 -7.68
C GLN A 38 5.39 0.33 -8.57
N ALA A 39 4.63 -0.69 -8.97
CA ALA A 39 5.10 -1.80 -9.79
C ALA A 39 5.17 -1.34 -11.25
N LEU A 40 6.36 -1.06 -11.77
CA LEU A 40 6.53 -0.46 -13.10
C LEU A 40 7.51 -1.27 -13.94
N THR A 41 7.10 -1.57 -15.18
CA THR A 41 8.02 -2.11 -16.18
C THR A 41 8.99 -1.02 -16.64
N ASN A 42 10.17 -1.44 -17.10
CA ASN A 42 11.22 -0.53 -17.54
C ASN A 42 10.81 0.20 -18.83
N LYS A 43 10.19 1.39 -18.71
CA LYS A 43 9.95 2.30 -19.84
C LYS A 43 11.09 3.31 -19.91
N LYS A 44 11.95 3.17 -20.94
CA LYS A 44 13.00 4.14 -21.33
C LYS A 44 14.06 4.45 -20.24
N GLY A 45 14.50 3.45 -19.47
CA GLY A 45 15.72 3.55 -18.66
C GLY A 45 15.60 4.37 -17.37
N LYS A 46 14.39 4.73 -16.94
CA LYS A 46 14.12 5.37 -15.64
C LYS A 46 12.84 4.80 -15.02
N THR A 47 12.91 3.58 -14.48
CA THR A 47 11.91 3.15 -13.49
C THR A 47 12.12 4.03 -12.25
N PRO A 48 11.11 4.73 -11.69
CA PRO A 48 11.28 5.39 -10.40
C PRO A 48 11.51 4.27 -9.37
N PRO A 49 12.74 4.10 -8.87
CA PRO A 49 13.01 3.01 -7.97
C PRO A 49 12.31 3.28 -6.65
N VAL A 50 11.94 2.22 -5.94
CA VAL A 50 11.58 2.39 -4.53
C VAL A 50 12.88 2.63 -3.75
N LYS A 51 12.91 3.71 -2.98
CA LYS A 51 14.05 4.02 -2.12
C LYS A 51 13.86 3.36 -0.76
N ILE A 52 14.77 2.44 -0.42
CA ILE A 52 14.78 1.77 0.88
C ILE A 52 16.18 1.94 1.46
N ASN A 53 16.29 2.50 2.66
CA ASN A 53 17.58 2.75 3.34
C ASN A 53 18.60 3.49 2.45
N LYS A 54 18.15 4.52 1.73
CA LYS A 54 18.95 5.31 0.76
C LYS A 54 19.44 4.54 -0.47
N ARG A 55 19.06 3.27 -0.63
CA ARG A 55 19.33 2.46 -1.84
C ARG A 55 18.10 2.44 -2.74
N SER A 56 18.34 2.37 -4.04
CA SER A 56 17.30 2.32 -5.06
C SER A 56 17.07 0.87 -5.48
N TYR A 57 15.82 0.43 -5.46
CA TYR A 57 15.42 -0.90 -5.89
C TYR A 57 14.46 -0.82 -7.08
N PRO A 58 14.71 -1.56 -8.18
CA PRO A 58 13.74 -1.70 -9.25
C PRO A 58 12.51 -2.48 -8.75
N THR A 59 11.34 -2.16 -9.30
CA THR A 59 10.05 -2.75 -8.90
C THR A 59 9.40 -3.59 -10.00
N ALA A 60 10.09 -3.77 -11.13
CA ALA A 60 9.56 -4.53 -12.27
C ALA A 60 9.30 -6.00 -11.92
N ASN A 61 10.11 -6.58 -11.04
CA ASN A 61 9.97 -7.96 -10.58
C ASN A 61 8.90 -8.15 -9.50
N LEU A 62 8.22 -7.09 -9.08
CA LEU A 62 7.03 -7.19 -8.22
C LEU A 62 5.80 -7.62 -9.02
N ILE A 63 5.77 -7.33 -10.32
CA ILE A 63 4.65 -7.62 -11.21
C ILE A 63 4.48 -9.13 -11.32
N GLY A 64 3.25 -9.61 -11.13
CA GLY A 64 2.88 -11.02 -11.15
C GLY A 64 3.05 -11.75 -9.82
N LEU A 65 3.67 -11.14 -8.81
CA LEU A 65 3.76 -11.73 -7.48
C LEU A 65 2.41 -11.67 -6.76
N PRO A 66 2.01 -12.71 -6.01
CA PRO A 66 0.83 -12.64 -5.17
C PRO A 66 1.02 -11.65 -4.02
N TYR A 67 -0.06 -10.99 -3.60
CA TYR A 67 -0.01 -10.20 -2.37
C TYR A 67 0.27 -11.12 -1.17
N GLY A 68 1.12 -10.65 -0.25
CA GLY A 68 1.61 -11.45 0.87
C GLY A 68 3.01 -12.04 0.67
N THR A 69 3.53 -12.07 -0.56
CA THR A 69 4.91 -12.51 -0.84
C THR A 69 5.91 -11.73 0.00
N VAL A 70 6.85 -12.45 0.60
CA VAL A 70 7.99 -11.88 1.32
C VAL A 70 9.15 -11.71 0.36
N LEU A 71 9.78 -10.55 0.42
CA LEU A 71 10.93 -10.16 -0.37
C LEU A 71 12.15 -10.05 0.54
N GLU A 72 13.29 -10.56 0.11
CA GLU A 72 14.58 -10.27 0.72
C GLU A 72 15.31 -9.15 -0.02
N LEU A 73 15.89 -8.22 0.73
CA LEU A 73 16.63 -7.08 0.16
C LEU A 73 18.04 -7.54 -0.25
N GLY A 74 18.16 -7.97 -1.50
CA GLY A 74 19.45 -8.32 -2.11
C GLY A 74 20.28 -7.10 -2.56
N VAL A 75 21.38 -7.39 -3.26
CA VAL A 75 22.23 -6.37 -3.88
C VAL A 75 21.53 -5.81 -5.12
N GLY A 76 20.88 -4.65 -4.96
CA GLY A 76 20.26 -3.90 -6.06
C GLY A 76 18.95 -4.47 -6.61
N LYS A 77 18.37 -5.49 -5.97
CA LYS A 77 17.08 -6.09 -6.33
C LYS A 77 16.32 -6.57 -5.09
N LEU A 78 15.00 -6.67 -5.21
CA LEU A 78 14.12 -7.26 -4.20
C LEU A 78 13.86 -8.71 -4.60
N GLU A 79 14.39 -9.67 -3.87
CA GLU A 79 14.30 -11.08 -4.24
C GLU A 79 13.05 -11.71 -3.63
N PRO A 80 12.08 -12.21 -4.42
CA PRO A 80 10.94 -12.90 -3.87
C PRO A 80 11.37 -14.23 -3.25
N LEU A 81 10.86 -14.49 -2.04
CA LEU A 81 11.06 -15.76 -1.36
C LEU A 81 9.91 -16.73 -1.67
N PRO A 82 10.15 -18.05 -1.50
CA PRO A 82 9.10 -19.06 -1.59
C PRO A 82 7.92 -18.77 -0.66
N GLU A 83 6.76 -19.36 -0.99
CA GLU A 83 5.57 -19.27 -0.16
C GLU A 83 5.80 -19.89 1.23
N GLY A 84 5.19 -19.30 2.27
CA GLY A 84 5.34 -19.74 3.67
C GLY A 84 6.50 -19.08 4.43
N GLU A 85 7.41 -18.38 3.75
CA GLU A 85 8.45 -17.59 4.41
C GLU A 85 7.88 -16.35 5.11
N ASP A 86 8.46 -16.00 6.26
CA ASP A 86 8.05 -14.82 7.04
C ASP A 86 9.10 -13.70 6.96
N ILE A 87 8.65 -12.47 7.27
CA ILE A 87 9.49 -11.26 7.32
C ILE A 87 10.59 -11.36 8.38
N ILE A 88 10.42 -12.25 9.34
CA ILE A 88 11.44 -12.64 10.31
C ILE A 88 11.55 -14.15 10.21
N PRO A 89 12.64 -14.69 9.63
CA PRO A 89 12.78 -16.12 9.47
C PRO A 89 12.73 -16.82 10.82
N ASN A 90 11.99 -17.93 10.89
CA ASN A 90 12.04 -18.83 12.03
C ASN A 90 13.46 -19.38 12.12
N TYR A 91 14.20 -18.96 13.15
CA TYR A 91 15.51 -19.52 13.39
C TYR A 91 15.31 -20.98 13.84
N PRO A 92 15.93 -21.96 13.18
CA PRO A 92 15.68 -23.37 13.46
C PRO A 92 16.06 -23.67 14.92
N ALA A 93 15.11 -24.21 15.67
CA ALA A 93 15.29 -24.60 17.07
C ALA A 93 16.39 -25.67 17.25
N SER A 94 16.89 -26.27 16.17
CA SER A 94 17.99 -27.24 16.20
C SER A 94 19.35 -26.63 16.56
N LEU A 95 19.53 -25.31 16.43
CA LEU A 95 20.74 -24.60 16.89
C LEU A 95 20.59 -24.04 18.31
N SER A 96 19.37 -24.02 18.85
CA SER A 96 19.09 -23.83 20.28
C SER A 96 18.95 -25.21 20.92
N SER A 97 20.07 -25.86 21.21
CA SER A 97 20.22 -27.07 22.03
C SER A 97 18.91 -27.72 22.50
N GLU A 98 18.53 -28.87 21.92
CA GLU A 98 17.60 -29.88 22.44
C GLU A 98 16.61 -29.37 23.50
N ALA A 99 15.54 -28.70 23.06
CA ALA A 99 14.39 -28.44 23.91
C ALA A 99 13.24 -29.35 23.48
N THR A 100 13.10 -30.40 24.28
CA THR A 100 11.98 -31.33 24.42
C THR A 100 10.64 -30.71 24.05
N THR A 101 9.98 -31.31 23.07
CA THR A 101 8.55 -31.14 22.82
C THR A 101 7.80 -31.86 23.94
N GLN A 102 7.33 -31.13 24.95
CA GLN A 102 6.25 -31.50 25.88
C GLN A 102 5.85 -30.16 26.53
N GLY A 103 4.72 -29.56 26.17
CA GLY A 103 3.41 -30.12 26.47
C GLY A 103 3.01 -29.62 27.85
N LEU A 104 2.32 -28.48 27.89
CA LEU A 104 1.49 -28.09 29.03
C LEU A 104 0.46 -29.20 29.22
N GLU A 105 0.65 -30.08 30.20
CA GLU A 105 -0.41 -30.75 30.96
C GLU A 105 0.15 -31.69 32.04
N SER A 106 -0.56 -31.72 33.17
CA SER A 106 -0.49 -32.61 34.34
C SER A 106 0.67 -32.46 35.35
N ASP A 107 0.32 -31.84 36.49
CA ASP A 107 0.85 -32.22 37.80
C ASP A 107 0.47 -33.68 38.09
N GLU A 108 1.45 -34.55 38.37
CA GLU A 108 1.48 -35.43 39.55
C GLU A 108 2.73 -36.36 39.56
N ALA A 109 3.08 -36.77 40.77
CA ALA A 109 4.34 -37.33 41.25
C ALA A 109 4.88 -38.62 40.58
N ASN A 110 6.21 -38.77 40.53
CA ASN A 110 6.89 -39.93 41.14
C ASN A 110 8.42 -39.74 41.26
N ALA A 111 9.00 -40.29 42.33
CA ALA A 111 10.45 -40.36 42.58
C ALA A 111 11.05 -41.66 42.04
N ASN A 112 12.20 -41.60 41.35
CA ASN A 112 13.35 -42.49 41.58
C ASN A 112 14.58 -42.19 40.70
N ASN A 113 15.74 -42.48 41.28
CA ASN A 113 17.11 -42.18 40.85
C ASN A 113 17.57 -42.78 39.51
N GLY A 114 18.39 -42.02 38.78
CA GLY A 114 19.31 -42.49 37.75
C GLY A 114 20.28 -41.37 37.34
N ALA A 115 21.58 -41.57 37.59
CA ALA A 115 22.61 -40.55 37.42
C ALA A 115 22.71 -40.00 35.99
N SER A 116 22.34 -38.73 35.81
CA SER A 116 22.66 -37.94 34.62
C SER A 116 23.37 -36.66 35.05
N THR A 117 24.57 -36.44 34.54
CA THR A 117 25.42 -35.26 34.72
C THR A 117 24.61 -33.97 34.75
N SER A 118 24.49 -33.38 35.95
CA SER A 118 23.81 -32.12 36.22
C SER A 118 24.57 -30.95 35.60
N ILE A 119 24.41 -30.74 34.28
CA ILE A 119 24.72 -29.44 33.70
C ILE A 119 23.61 -28.49 34.17
N ASN A 120 23.96 -27.61 35.11
CA ASN A 120 23.10 -26.59 35.73
C ASN A 120 22.10 -25.96 34.75
N SER A 121 20.86 -26.46 34.74
CA SER A 121 19.72 -25.79 34.10
C SER A 121 19.45 -24.41 34.72
N GLU A 122 19.84 -24.21 35.98
CA GLU A 122 19.72 -22.94 36.70
C GLU A 122 20.60 -21.81 36.12
N GLN A 123 21.77 -22.12 35.52
CA GLN A 123 22.66 -21.09 34.96
C GLN A 123 22.16 -20.51 33.63
N LYS A 124 21.22 -21.17 32.95
CA LYS A 124 20.65 -20.70 31.67
C LYS A 124 19.44 -19.77 31.84
N ASN A 125 19.01 -19.49 33.08
CA ASN A 125 17.78 -18.73 33.36
C ASN A 125 18.01 -17.33 33.93
N ASP A 126 19.26 -16.92 34.18
CA ASP A 126 19.57 -15.64 34.82
C ASP A 126 20.80 -14.96 34.19
N ASN A 127 20.85 -13.63 34.24
CA ASN A 127 21.91 -12.78 33.70
C ASN A 127 22.97 -12.36 34.73
N ARG A 128 22.93 -12.85 35.99
CA ARG A 128 23.84 -12.43 37.08
C ARG A 128 25.34 -12.48 36.77
N ASN A 129 25.76 -13.39 35.87
CA ASN A 129 27.17 -13.57 35.48
C ASN A 129 27.53 -12.90 34.14
N LEU A 130 26.57 -12.25 33.48
CA LEU A 130 26.81 -11.55 32.22
C LEU A 130 27.40 -10.17 32.50
N VAL A 131 28.64 -9.96 32.08
CA VAL A 131 29.36 -8.68 32.23
C VAL A 131 29.37 -7.93 30.90
N ASP A 132 28.91 -6.69 30.91
CA ASP A 132 28.98 -5.80 29.74
C ASP A 132 30.33 -5.09 29.66
N ASN A 133 31.30 -5.74 29.04
CA ASN A 133 32.65 -5.20 28.80
C ASN A 133 32.90 -4.83 27.34
N ASN A 134 31.86 -4.82 26.49
CA ASN A 134 31.97 -4.64 25.03
C ASN A 134 32.92 -5.64 24.29
N GLN A 135 33.39 -6.70 24.94
CA GLN A 135 34.25 -7.73 24.35
C GLN A 135 33.48 -9.02 24.00
N SER A 136 32.16 -9.01 24.16
CA SER A 136 31.29 -10.17 23.93
C SER A 136 31.19 -10.61 22.47
N GLN A 137 31.50 -9.74 21.50
CA GLN A 137 31.46 -10.03 20.07
C GLN A 137 32.88 -9.98 19.52
N LYS A 138 33.36 -11.10 18.96
CA LYS A 138 34.73 -11.20 18.43
C LYS A 138 34.86 -10.67 17.00
N LEU A 139 33.78 -10.67 16.22
CA LEU A 139 33.78 -10.11 14.86
C LEU A 139 33.85 -8.59 14.88
N GLN A 140 34.79 -8.03 14.14
CA GLN A 140 34.96 -6.60 13.97
C GLN A 140 33.94 -6.03 12.98
N VAL A 141 33.67 -4.72 13.11
CA VAL A 141 32.74 -4.01 12.21
C VAL A 141 33.19 -4.09 10.75
N GLN A 142 34.51 -3.98 10.52
CA GLN A 142 35.12 -4.05 9.19
C GLN A 142 34.89 -5.41 8.52
N GLU A 143 35.02 -6.52 9.26
CA GLU A 143 34.76 -7.88 8.75
C GLU A 143 33.29 -8.06 8.37
N ILE A 144 32.37 -7.49 9.17
CA ILE A 144 30.94 -7.52 8.87
C ILE A 144 30.61 -6.71 7.62
N GLU A 145 31.26 -5.56 7.44
CA GLU A 145 31.09 -4.74 6.23
C GLU A 145 31.66 -5.43 5.00
N GLN A 146 32.81 -6.09 5.12
CA GLN A 146 33.40 -6.89 4.05
C GLN A 146 32.45 -8.01 3.60
N MET A 147 31.89 -8.79 4.54
CA MET A 147 30.89 -9.82 4.21
C MET A 147 29.69 -9.25 3.42
N ARG A 148 29.23 -8.04 3.76
CA ARG A 148 28.14 -7.36 3.03
C ARG A 148 28.56 -6.89 1.64
N GLN A 149 29.80 -6.46 1.47
CA GLN A 149 30.35 -6.04 0.17
C GLN A 149 30.56 -7.24 -0.75
N GLU A 150 30.99 -8.37 -0.20
CA GLU A 150 31.14 -9.65 -0.91
C GLU A 150 29.79 -10.29 -1.30
N GLY A 151 28.67 -9.75 -0.79
CA GLY A 151 27.34 -10.27 -1.07
C GLY A 151 27.00 -11.53 -0.28
N THR A 152 27.67 -11.77 0.86
CA THR A 152 27.34 -12.87 1.78
C THR A 152 25.87 -12.77 2.17
N HIS A 153 25.16 -13.91 2.18
CA HIS A 153 23.75 -13.95 2.53
C HIS A 153 23.52 -13.48 3.97
N GLY A 154 22.41 -12.77 4.20
CA GLY A 154 22.08 -12.21 5.50
C GLY A 154 21.99 -13.28 6.61
N SER A 155 21.52 -14.48 6.30
CA SER A 155 21.47 -15.61 7.25
C SER A 155 22.87 -16.01 7.72
N ASP A 156 23.84 -16.08 6.81
CA ASP A 156 25.19 -16.53 7.12
C ASP A 156 25.93 -15.52 8.00
N ILE A 157 25.67 -14.21 7.78
CA ILE A 157 26.17 -13.14 8.65
C ILE A 157 25.58 -13.31 10.06
N VAL A 158 24.30 -13.66 10.19
CA VAL A 158 23.66 -13.88 11.50
C VAL A 158 24.27 -15.10 12.20
N VAL A 159 24.49 -16.21 11.48
CA VAL A 159 25.12 -17.42 12.02
C VAL A 159 26.53 -17.11 12.55
N LYS A 160 27.38 -16.46 11.74
CA LYS A 160 28.73 -16.06 12.15
C LYS A 160 28.72 -15.14 13.38
N LEU A 161 27.75 -14.23 13.48
CA LEU A 161 27.58 -13.33 14.64
C LEU A 161 27.17 -14.06 15.92
N ILE A 162 26.50 -15.20 15.80
CA ILE A 162 26.11 -16.06 16.92
C ILE A 162 27.33 -16.88 17.37
N GLU A 163 28.00 -17.55 16.43
CA GLU A 163 29.22 -18.35 16.69
C GLU A 163 30.34 -17.54 17.35
N ASN A 164 30.48 -16.27 16.98
CA ASN A 164 31.51 -15.37 17.52
C ASN A 164 31.07 -14.59 18.77
N SER A 165 29.91 -14.92 19.36
CA SER A 165 29.43 -14.28 20.58
C SER A 165 29.77 -15.10 21.82
N ALA A 166 30.69 -14.60 22.65
CA ALA A 166 31.15 -15.28 23.86
C ALA A 166 30.05 -15.46 24.93
N THR A 167 28.99 -14.65 24.88
CA THR A 167 27.90 -14.63 25.87
C THR A 167 26.60 -15.24 25.35
N PHE A 168 26.55 -15.72 24.11
CA PHE A 168 25.28 -16.19 23.53
C PHE A 168 24.74 -17.44 24.23
N ASP A 169 25.60 -18.41 24.55
CA ASP A 169 25.16 -19.67 25.17
C ASP A 169 24.69 -19.51 26.61
N GLN A 170 25.22 -18.50 27.31
CA GLN A 170 24.85 -18.14 28.69
C GLN A 170 23.53 -17.37 28.77
N LYS A 171 22.97 -16.94 27.64
CA LYS A 171 21.69 -16.21 27.62
C LYS A 171 20.52 -17.15 27.82
N THR A 172 19.47 -16.62 28.42
CA THR A 172 18.15 -17.27 28.44
C THR A 172 17.60 -17.44 27.03
N GLU A 173 16.72 -18.42 26.82
CA GLU A 173 16.14 -18.69 25.50
C GLU A 173 15.39 -17.47 24.92
N PHE A 174 14.65 -16.74 25.75
CA PHE A 174 14.03 -15.47 25.34
C PHE A 174 15.07 -14.41 24.92
N SER A 175 16.22 -14.36 25.60
CA SER A 175 17.31 -13.44 25.28
C SER A 175 18.04 -13.84 24.00
N LYS A 176 18.20 -15.14 23.74
CA LYS A 176 18.72 -15.68 22.47
C LYS A 176 17.77 -15.35 21.32
N ALA A 177 16.49 -15.65 21.45
CA ALA A 177 15.47 -15.33 20.44
C ALA A 177 15.42 -13.83 20.14
N LYS A 178 15.44 -12.98 21.18
CA LYS A 178 15.51 -11.51 21.02
C LYS A 178 16.78 -11.07 20.31
N TYR A 179 17.93 -11.66 20.64
CA TYR A 179 19.20 -11.36 19.97
C TYR A 179 19.17 -11.75 18.49
N ILE A 180 18.74 -12.97 18.18
CA ILE A 180 18.61 -13.48 16.81
C ILE A 180 17.69 -12.58 16.00
N LYS A 181 16.48 -12.31 16.49
CA LYS A 181 15.50 -11.42 15.84
C LYS A 181 16.11 -10.05 15.51
N LYS A 182 16.86 -9.47 16.45
CA LYS A 182 17.56 -8.19 16.23
C LYS A 182 18.64 -8.28 15.15
N LYS A 183 19.37 -9.40 15.05
CA LYS A 183 20.40 -9.61 14.02
C LYS A 183 19.78 -9.87 12.66
N GLN A 184 18.75 -10.71 12.56
CA GLN A 184 17.99 -10.95 11.33
C GLN A 184 17.42 -9.65 10.77
N GLN A 185 16.74 -8.83 11.59
CA GLN A 185 16.21 -7.53 11.13
C GLN A 185 17.28 -6.57 10.58
N LYS A 186 18.53 -6.69 11.03
CA LYS A 186 19.64 -5.82 10.60
C LYS A 186 20.36 -6.35 9.36
N TYR A 187 20.62 -7.67 9.30
CA TYR A 187 21.50 -8.28 8.30
C TYR A 187 20.75 -9.08 7.24
N GLN A 188 19.57 -9.61 7.56
CA GLN A 188 18.68 -10.33 6.66
C GLN A 188 17.37 -9.54 6.50
N GLN A 189 17.47 -8.38 5.84
CA GLN A 189 16.33 -7.46 5.74
C GLN A 189 15.29 -8.03 4.78
N ARG A 190 14.09 -8.32 5.30
CA ARG A 190 12.94 -8.76 4.52
C ARG A 190 11.79 -7.77 4.63
N CYS A 191 10.90 -7.77 3.65
CA CYS A 191 9.63 -7.04 3.69
C CYS A 191 8.52 -7.86 3.03
N ARG A 192 7.27 -7.60 3.41
CA ARG A 192 6.09 -8.23 2.80
C ARG A 192 5.39 -7.27 1.86
N ILE A 193 5.01 -7.74 0.68
CA ILE A 193 4.15 -7.00 -0.25
C ILE A 193 2.72 -7.06 0.27
N VAL A 194 2.10 -5.90 0.48
CA VAL A 194 0.71 -5.79 0.94
C VAL A 194 -0.08 -4.92 -0.03
N ARG A 195 -1.33 -5.31 -0.23
CA ARG A 195 -2.28 -4.56 -1.06
C ARG A 195 -2.56 -3.19 -0.45
N CYS A 196 -2.63 -2.18 -1.31
CA CYS A 196 -3.17 -0.89 -0.94
C CYS A 196 -4.69 -1.00 -0.73
N THR A 197 -5.12 -0.93 0.53
CA THR A 197 -6.51 -0.90 0.95
C THR A 197 -6.73 0.37 1.78
N PRO A 198 -7.99 0.82 1.99
CA PRO A 198 -8.27 1.92 2.92
C PRO A 198 -7.55 1.80 4.26
N PHE A 199 -7.58 0.59 4.85
CA PHE A 199 -6.88 0.26 6.09
C PHE A 199 -5.36 0.42 5.97
N SER A 200 -4.73 -0.29 5.03
CA SER A 200 -3.26 -0.33 4.94
C SER A 200 -2.66 1.02 4.51
N ILE A 201 -3.39 1.81 3.70
CA ILE A 201 -2.99 3.17 3.32
C ILE A 201 -3.06 4.09 4.54
N CYS A 202 -4.19 4.09 5.26
CA CYS A 202 -4.36 4.92 6.46
C CYS A 202 -3.27 4.60 7.48
N GLU A 203 -3.04 3.32 7.77
CA GLU A 203 -2.01 2.85 8.69
C GLU A 203 -0.59 3.28 8.25
N ALA A 204 -0.26 3.18 6.96
CA ALA A 204 1.05 3.58 6.43
C ALA A 204 1.30 5.08 6.48
N ILE A 205 0.27 5.89 6.19
CA ILE A 205 0.38 7.35 6.27
C ILE A 205 0.40 7.79 7.74
N PHE A 206 -0.42 7.21 8.61
CA PHE A 206 -0.42 7.51 10.04
C PHE A 206 0.94 7.22 10.69
N ALA A 207 1.56 6.07 10.37
CA ALA A 207 2.87 5.70 10.91
C ALA A 207 4.01 6.65 10.46
N SER A 208 3.91 7.25 9.27
CA SER A 208 5.00 8.07 8.70
C SER A 208 4.77 9.58 8.82
N ARG A 209 3.53 10.04 8.61
CA ARG A 209 3.12 11.45 8.55
C ARG A 209 1.70 11.63 9.11
N PRO A 210 1.47 11.39 10.42
CA PRO A 210 0.13 11.41 11.02
C PRO A 210 -0.58 12.75 10.89
N LYS A 211 0.16 13.86 10.87
CA LYS A 211 -0.39 15.22 10.67
C LYS A 211 -1.10 15.40 9.33
N LEU A 212 -0.72 14.66 8.28
CA LEU A 212 -1.43 14.69 6.98
C LEU A 212 -2.85 14.11 7.07
N LEU A 213 -3.13 13.32 8.11
CA LEU A 213 -4.44 12.75 8.40
C LEU A 213 -5.14 13.43 9.56
N LEU A 214 -4.66 14.61 10.00
CA LEU A 214 -5.14 15.25 11.24
C LEU A 214 -5.05 14.32 12.46
N ASN A 215 -4.10 13.37 12.45
CA ASN A 215 -3.94 12.28 13.43
C ASN A 215 -5.12 11.29 13.49
N MET A 216 -5.89 11.15 12.42
CA MET A 216 -6.86 10.07 12.25
C MET A 216 -6.16 8.72 12.10
N ARG A 217 -6.53 7.76 12.96
CA ARG A 217 -6.12 6.35 12.87
C ARG A 217 -7.09 5.54 12.01
N ASP A 218 -6.65 4.37 11.60
CA ASP A 218 -7.38 3.40 10.76
C ASP A 218 -8.68 2.91 11.42
N ASP A 219 -8.69 2.72 12.74
CA ASP A 219 -9.91 2.37 13.50
C ASP A 219 -10.95 3.51 13.45
N THR A 220 -10.51 4.75 13.61
CA THR A 220 -11.38 5.94 13.48
C THR A 220 -11.95 6.06 12.08
N LEU A 221 -11.13 5.83 11.04
CA LEU A 221 -11.59 5.78 9.65
C LEU A 221 -12.68 4.71 9.47
N GLY A 222 -12.47 3.51 10.01
CA GLY A 222 -13.45 2.42 9.97
C GLY A 222 -14.77 2.79 10.64
N GLN A 223 -14.72 3.45 11.79
CA GLN A 223 -15.90 3.96 12.49
C GLN A 223 -16.62 5.04 11.69
N MET A 224 -15.90 6.02 11.11
CA MET A 224 -16.50 7.07 10.28
C MET A 224 -17.29 6.51 9.10
N LEU A 225 -16.71 5.57 8.36
CA LEU A 225 -17.38 4.96 7.20
C LEU A 225 -18.62 4.15 7.60
N SER A 226 -18.61 3.55 8.80
CA SER A 226 -19.71 2.74 9.32
C SER A 226 -20.83 3.61 9.89
N HIS A 227 -20.51 4.63 10.68
CA HIS A 227 -21.48 5.59 11.22
C HIS A 227 -22.13 6.45 10.13
N ALA A 228 -21.41 6.75 9.05
CA ALA A 228 -21.96 7.44 7.89
C ALA A 228 -22.81 6.52 6.97
N ASN A 229 -22.96 5.24 7.32
CA ASN A 229 -23.71 4.24 6.54
C ASN A 229 -23.32 4.19 5.05
N VAL A 230 -22.01 4.30 4.77
CA VAL A 230 -21.51 4.32 3.40
C VAL A 230 -21.70 2.94 2.77
N SER A 231 -22.45 2.88 1.68
CA SER A 231 -22.71 1.67 0.91
C SER A 231 -22.79 1.96 -0.59
N ALA A 232 -22.77 0.91 -1.40
CA ALA A 232 -22.92 1.02 -2.85
C ALA A 232 -24.23 1.74 -3.21
N GLY A 233 -24.16 2.73 -4.09
CA GLY A 233 -25.33 3.51 -4.55
C GLY A 233 -25.62 4.76 -3.72
N CYS A 234 -24.92 4.97 -2.60
CA CYS A 234 -25.04 6.21 -1.81
C CYS A 234 -24.61 7.44 -2.62
N GLN A 235 -25.19 8.60 -2.27
CA GLN A 235 -24.64 9.90 -2.62
C GLN A 235 -24.03 10.52 -1.36
N VAL A 236 -22.70 10.62 -1.31
CA VAL A 236 -21.97 11.12 -0.14
C VAL A 236 -21.45 12.51 -0.42
N LEU A 237 -21.72 13.45 0.49
CA LEU A 237 -21.06 14.76 0.50
C LEU A 237 -19.86 14.70 1.45
N LEU A 238 -18.67 14.99 0.95
CA LEU A 238 -17.43 14.93 1.73
C LEU A 238 -16.67 16.25 1.62
N TYR A 239 -16.26 16.78 2.77
CA TYR A 239 -15.23 17.80 2.86
C TYR A 239 -14.11 17.27 3.76
N GLU A 240 -12.90 17.13 3.23
CA GLU A 240 -11.78 16.56 3.98
C GLU A 240 -10.48 17.37 3.80
N HIS A 241 -9.63 17.28 4.83
CA HIS A 241 -8.22 17.72 4.79
C HIS A 241 -7.28 16.57 5.19
N CYS A 242 -7.65 15.32 4.88
CA CYS A 242 -6.88 14.10 5.19
C CYS A 242 -6.16 13.54 3.96
N ALA A 243 -5.68 14.43 3.10
CA ALA A 243 -4.91 14.14 1.89
C ALA A 243 -5.59 13.17 0.90
N GLY A 244 -6.92 13.01 0.91
CA GLY A 244 -7.65 12.12 -0.01
C GLY A 244 -7.87 10.70 0.52
N VAL A 245 -7.42 10.40 1.74
CA VAL A 245 -7.58 9.06 2.30
C VAL A 245 -9.05 8.75 2.53
N ILE A 246 -9.86 9.72 2.95
CA ILE A 246 -11.30 9.50 3.17
C ILE A 246 -12.00 9.34 1.82
N THR A 247 -11.71 10.22 0.84
CA THR A 247 -12.26 10.15 -0.52
C THR A 247 -11.99 8.80 -1.17
N GLY A 248 -10.73 8.33 -1.12
CA GLY A 248 -10.35 7.03 -1.66
C GLY A 248 -11.02 5.87 -0.94
N SER A 249 -11.22 5.99 0.38
CA SER A 249 -11.89 4.97 1.19
C SER A 249 -13.38 4.85 0.89
N LEU A 250 -14.05 6.00 0.65
CA LEU A 250 -15.43 6.03 0.17
C LEU A 250 -15.54 5.36 -1.20
N ALA A 251 -14.68 5.76 -2.15
CA ALA A 251 -14.69 5.21 -3.51
C ALA A 251 -14.49 3.70 -3.51
N TRP A 252 -13.53 3.22 -2.72
CA TRP A 252 -13.26 1.79 -2.55
C TRP A 252 -14.44 1.04 -1.92
N ARG A 253 -15.07 1.59 -0.88
CA ARG A 253 -16.23 0.95 -0.22
C ARG A 253 -17.48 0.95 -1.11
N MET A 254 -17.67 1.99 -1.92
CA MET A 254 -18.82 2.14 -2.80
C MET A 254 -18.67 1.34 -4.11
N GLY A 255 -17.47 0.88 -4.47
CA GLY A 255 -17.22 0.02 -5.63
C GLY A 255 -17.61 0.67 -6.98
N GLY A 256 -17.63 2.00 -7.05
CA GLY A 256 -18.07 2.74 -8.24
C GLY A 256 -19.58 2.96 -8.37
N TYR A 257 -20.40 2.44 -7.46
CA TYR A 257 -21.83 2.68 -7.45
C TYR A 257 -22.18 3.91 -6.61
N GLY A 258 -22.96 4.81 -7.20
CA GLY A 258 -23.35 6.06 -6.55
C GLY A 258 -22.39 7.20 -6.86
N LYS A 259 -22.32 8.20 -5.97
CA LYS A 259 -21.57 9.43 -6.20
C LYS A 259 -20.93 9.94 -4.92
N ILE A 260 -19.68 10.39 -5.02
CA ILE A 260 -18.97 11.06 -3.93
C ILE A 260 -18.76 12.50 -4.35
N LEU A 261 -19.53 13.42 -3.79
CA LEU A 261 -19.36 14.86 -3.97
C LEU A 261 -18.23 15.31 -3.05
N SER A 262 -17.00 15.28 -3.56
CA SER A 262 -15.80 15.65 -2.81
C SER A 262 -15.51 17.13 -2.98
N ILE A 263 -15.68 17.87 -1.90
CA ILE A 263 -15.43 19.29 -1.82
C ILE A 263 -13.93 19.56 -1.73
N TYR A 264 -13.43 20.52 -2.51
CA TYR A 264 -12.05 20.98 -2.44
C TYR A 264 -11.97 22.51 -2.44
N ASP A 265 -10.86 23.01 -1.90
CA ASP A 265 -10.52 24.43 -1.92
C ASP A 265 -9.38 24.71 -2.90
N GLY A 266 -9.34 25.94 -3.41
CA GLY A 266 -8.27 26.42 -4.28
C GLY A 266 -8.45 25.96 -5.73
N GLN A 267 -7.37 26.05 -6.52
CA GLN A 267 -7.46 25.88 -7.97
C GLN A 267 -7.75 24.44 -8.43
N GLN A 268 -7.34 23.43 -7.65
CA GLN A 268 -7.50 22.02 -7.97
C GLN A 268 -7.50 21.13 -6.71
N PRO A 269 -8.12 19.94 -6.76
CA PRO A 269 -8.05 18.99 -5.66
C PRO A 269 -6.61 18.61 -5.31
N SER A 270 -6.21 18.79 -4.05
CA SER A 270 -4.83 18.57 -3.59
C SER A 270 -4.46 17.09 -3.41
N CYS A 271 -5.44 16.19 -3.46
CA CYS A 271 -5.32 14.80 -3.02
C CYS A 271 -5.17 13.75 -4.14
N ILE A 272 -5.05 14.19 -5.40
CA ILE A 272 -4.98 13.31 -6.58
C ILE A 272 -3.85 12.27 -6.47
N GLU A 273 -2.69 12.65 -5.92
CA GLU A 273 -1.55 11.74 -5.78
C GLU A 273 -1.80 10.63 -4.74
N MET A 274 -2.60 10.90 -3.70
CA MET A 274 -2.97 9.86 -2.74
C MET A 274 -3.98 8.89 -3.34
N LEU A 275 -4.97 9.40 -4.09
CA LEU A 275 -5.99 8.57 -4.74
C LEU A 275 -5.38 7.54 -5.70
N ARG A 276 -4.29 7.89 -6.40
CA ARG A 276 -3.55 6.94 -7.24
C ARG A 276 -3.07 5.71 -6.47
N ARG A 277 -2.78 5.85 -5.17
CA ARG A 277 -2.27 4.75 -4.34
C ARG A 277 -3.34 3.72 -3.99
N PHE A 278 -4.62 4.07 -4.12
CA PHE A 278 -5.73 3.14 -3.88
C PHE A 278 -5.92 2.14 -5.02
N ASN A 279 -5.25 2.34 -6.16
CA ASN A 279 -5.45 1.54 -7.39
C ASN A 279 -6.93 1.45 -7.78
N LEU A 280 -7.68 2.54 -7.60
CA LEU A 280 -9.09 2.60 -7.94
C LEU A 280 -9.29 2.27 -9.42
N SER A 281 -10.30 1.45 -9.70
CA SER A 281 -10.81 1.17 -11.04
C SER A 281 -11.32 2.44 -11.72
N PHE A 282 -11.60 2.34 -13.01
CA PHE A 282 -12.20 3.43 -13.75
C PHE A 282 -13.55 3.86 -13.15
N ALA A 283 -14.39 2.90 -12.74
CA ALA A 283 -15.70 3.17 -12.18
C ALA A 283 -15.62 3.86 -10.81
N GLU A 284 -14.76 3.37 -9.93
CA GLU A 284 -14.52 3.99 -8.61
C GLU A 284 -13.99 5.43 -8.77
N ASN A 285 -13.00 5.65 -9.65
CA ASN A 285 -12.53 7.01 -9.95
C ASN A 285 -13.64 7.90 -10.53
N SER A 286 -14.48 7.33 -11.40
CA SER A 286 -15.57 8.07 -12.05
C SER A 286 -16.69 8.42 -11.07
N SER A 287 -16.84 7.69 -9.97
CA SER A 287 -17.82 7.99 -8.91
C SER A 287 -17.48 9.25 -8.10
N ILE A 288 -16.21 9.67 -8.09
CA ILE A 288 -15.72 10.87 -7.39
C ILE A 288 -16.01 12.11 -8.24
N LYS A 289 -16.83 13.01 -7.71
CA LYS A 289 -17.22 14.28 -8.32
C LYS A 289 -16.62 15.42 -7.52
N TRP A 290 -15.76 16.20 -8.15
CA TRP A 290 -15.08 17.31 -7.50
C TRP A 290 -15.98 18.54 -7.51
N VAL A 291 -16.21 19.11 -6.33
CA VAL A 291 -17.02 20.33 -6.16
C VAL A 291 -16.12 21.38 -5.52
N HIS A 292 -16.00 22.56 -6.13
CA HIS A 292 -15.23 23.63 -5.51
C HIS A 292 -16.05 24.22 -4.36
N SER A 293 -15.43 24.55 -3.23
CA SER A 293 -16.15 25.11 -2.08
C SER A 293 -16.87 26.42 -2.38
N GLY A 294 -16.33 27.23 -3.30
CA GLY A 294 -16.99 28.43 -3.82
C GLY A 294 -18.32 28.16 -4.52
N ASP A 295 -18.53 26.97 -5.10
CA ASP A 295 -19.80 26.61 -5.74
C ASP A 295 -20.89 26.26 -4.71
N ILE A 296 -20.49 26.04 -3.44
CA ILE A 296 -21.38 25.69 -2.32
C ILE A 296 -21.66 26.91 -1.44
N TYR A 297 -20.61 27.66 -1.12
CA TYR A 297 -20.68 28.80 -0.20
C TYR A 297 -20.71 30.16 -0.89
N GLY A 298 -20.47 30.22 -2.21
CA GLY A 298 -20.56 31.46 -2.97
C GLY A 298 -22.00 31.97 -2.99
N GLU A 299 -22.15 33.30 -2.98
CA GLU A 299 -23.44 33.91 -3.27
C GLU A 299 -23.82 33.52 -4.70
N SER A 300 -24.89 32.75 -4.83
CA SER A 300 -25.46 32.41 -6.11
C SER A 300 -26.07 33.67 -6.73
N ASN A 301 -25.70 33.98 -7.97
CA ASN A 301 -26.51 34.88 -8.80
C ASN A 301 -27.78 34.13 -9.22
N ASP A 302 -28.63 33.76 -8.26
CA ASP A 302 -29.92 33.12 -8.54
C ASP A 302 -30.87 34.04 -9.35
N ASP A 303 -30.46 35.29 -9.59
CA ASP A 303 -31.14 36.31 -10.40
C ASP A 303 -30.83 36.24 -11.91
N ASP A 304 -29.97 35.35 -12.39
CA ASP A 304 -29.73 35.17 -13.85
C ASP A 304 -30.39 33.89 -14.41
N PRO A 305 -31.67 33.95 -14.84
CA PRO A 305 -32.38 32.82 -15.43
C PRO A 305 -31.79 32.33 -16.77
N GLU A 306 -30.77 32.98 -17.31
CA GLU A 306 -30.10 32.65 -18.57
C GLU A 306 -28.71 32.01 -18.40
N GLU A 307 -28.28 31.62 -17.20
CA GLU A 307 -26.99 30.94 -17.02
C GLU A 307 -27.00 29.55 -17.70
N LEU A 308 -26.52 29.53 -18.95
CA LEU A 308 -26.46 28.34 -19.81
C LEU A 308 -25.17 27.57 -19.58
N ASP A 309 -25.30 26.26 -19.43
CA ASP A 309 -24.14 25.38 -19.28
C ASP A 309 -23.51 25.11 -20.65
N LEU A 310 -22.74 26.07 -21.16
CA LEU A 310 -22.09 25.98 -22.47
C LEU A 310 -21.18 24.76 -22.57
N GLU A 311 -20.45 24.40 -21.49
CA GLU A 311 -19.58 23.21 -21.50
C GLU A 311 -20.40 21.93 -21.66
N LYS A 312 -21.54 21.82 -20.96
CA LYS A 312 -22.47 20.70 -21.14
C LYS A 312 -23.10 20.70 -22.52
N ILE A 313 -23.55 21.84 -23.04
CA ILE A 313 -24.15 21.94 -24.37
C ILE A 313 -23.14 21.52 -25.45
N GLU A 314 -21.90 22.02 -25.37
CA GLU A 314 -20.83 21.59 -26.27
C GLU A 314 -20.61 20.08 -26.18
N ARG A 315 -20.55 19.54 -24.96
CA ARG A 315 -20.32 18.12 -24.72
C ARG A 315 -21.44 17.25 -25.29
N ASP A 316 -22.69 17.65 -25.07
CA ASP A 316 -23.89 16.92 -25.51
C ASP A 316 -24.12 17.06 -27.03
N SER A 317 -23.56 18.09 -27.67
CA SER A 317 -23.56 18.25 -29.14
C SER A 317 -22.52 17.40 -29.87
N LEU A 318 -21.65 16.67 -29.15
CA LEU A 318 -20.65 15.79 -29.76
C LEU A 318 -21.29 14.49 -30.26
N GLU A 319 -21.33 14.32 -31.58
CA GLU A 319 -21.76 13.07 -32.21
C GLU A 319 -20.60 12.07 -32.40
N TRP A 320 -20.89 10.78 -32.23
CA TRP A 320 -19.92 9.71 -32.48
C TRP A 320 -20.11 9.11 -33.88
N PRO A 321 -19.03 8.88 -34.67
CA PRO A 321 -17.63 9.16 -34.35
C PRO A 321 -17.29 10.65 -34.46
N CYS A 322 -16.61 11.21 -33.45
CA CYS A 322 -16.18 12.60 -33.47
C CYS A 322 -15.00 12.77 -34.45
N PRO A 323 -15.17 13.41 -35.62
CA PRO A 323 -14.10 13.53 -36.61
C PRO A 323 -12.95 14.40 -36.09
N LEU A 324 -11.72 14.06 -36.48
CA LEU A 324 -10.56 14.90 -36.17
C LEU A 324 -10.69 16.27 -36.87
N GLN A 325 -10.46 17.34 -36.11
CA GLN A 325 -10.40 18.69 -36.67
C GLN A 325 -9.22 18.82 -37.65
N ASN A 326 -9.36 19.71 -38.64
CA ASN A 326 -8.40 19.86 -39.74
C ASN A 326 -6.96 20.15 -39.25
N HIS A 327 -6.80 21.01 -38.25
CA HIS A 327 -5.48 21.29 -37.67
C HIS A 327 -4.83 20.03 -37.05
N THR A 328 -5.64 19.12 -36.50
CA THR A 328 -5.15 17.88 -35.90
C THR A 328 -4.72 16.88 -36.98
N ARG A 329 -5.45 16.82 -38.09
CA ARG A 329 -5.07 16.01 -39.26
C ARG A 329 -3.74 16.50 -39.83
N GLN A 330 -3.61 17.81 -40.06
CA GLN A 330 -2.36 18.43 -40.54
C GLN A 330 -1.19 18.16 -39.59
N TYR A 331 -1.42 18.21 -38.27
CA TYR A 331 -0.38 17.89 -37.30
C TYR A 331 0.03 16.41 -37.34
N LEU A 332 -0.91 15.48 -37.54
CA LEU A 332 -0.59 14.06 -37.75
C LEU A 332 0.23 13.82 -39.02
N ASP A 333 0.02 14.61 -40.06
CA ASP A 333 0.77 14.51 -41.32
C ASP A 333 2.23 14.97 -41.12
N SER A 334 2.47 15.89 -40.19
CA SER A 334 3.83 16.33 -39.81
C SER A 334 4.64 15.30 -39.01
N MET A 335 4.02 14.22 -38.52
CA MET A 335 4.71 13.18 -37.74
C MET A 335 5.30 12.10 -38.64
N GLU A 336 6.58 11.78 -38.42
CA GLU A 336 7.33 10.84 -39.25
C GLU A 336 6.96 9.39 -38.96
N THR A 337 6.79 9.01 -37.68
CA THR A 337 6.60 7.61 -37.31
C THR A 337 5.17 7.25 -36.93
N THR A 338 4.72 6.05 -37.30
CA THR A 338 3.43 5.48 -36.88
C THR A 338 3.31 5.40 -35.36
N ARG A 339 4.43 5.20 -34.65
CA ARG A 339 4.49 5.16 -33.19
C ARG A 339 4.12 6.51 -32.57
N GLU A 340 4.67 7.61 -33.10
CA GLU A 340 4.35 8.96 -32.63
C GLU A 340 2.89 9.30 -32.90
N LYS A 341 2.37 8.98 -34.10
CA LYS A 341 0.95 9.14 -34.44
C LYS A 341 0.06 8.40 -33.45
N ARG A 342 0.35 7.12 -33.16
CA ARG A 342 -0.40 6.32 -32.16
C ARG A 342 -0.33 6.93 -30.77
N GLN A 343 0.85 7.37 -30.32
CA GLN A 343 1.01 7.94 -28.99
C GLN A 343 0.26 9.28 -28.85
N PHE A 344 0.31 10.12 -29.88
CA PHE A 344 -0.43 11.38 -29.91
C PHE A 344 -1.95 11.14 -29.91
N LEU A 345 -2.44 10.26 -30.78
CA LEU A 345 -3.85 9.90 -30.83
C LEU A 345 -4.33 9.31 -29.49
N ALA A 346 -3.57 8.39 -28.88
CA ALA A 346 -3.90 7.83 -27.57
C ALA A 346 -4.02 8.92 -26.49
N LYS A 347 -3.07 9.87 -26.42
CA LYS A 347 -3.14 11.00 -25.50
C LYS A 347 -4.35 11.91 -25.77
N ARG A 348 -4.67 12.15 -27.04
CA ARG A 348 -5.82 12.97 -27.44
C ARG A 348 -7.14 12.29 -27.11
N CYS A 349 -7.29 11.01 -27.42
CA CYS A 349 -8.44 10.20 -27.03
C CYS A 349 -8.64 10.25 -25.51
N ALA A 350 -7.58 10.04 -24.72
CA ALA A 350 -7.68 10.14 -23.26
C ALA A 350 -8.06 11.54 -22.75
N ARG A 351 -7.69 12.62 -23.44
CA ARG A 351 -8.16 13.98 -23.12
C ARG A 351 -9.63 14.17 -23.50
N PHE A 352 -10.02 13.66 -24.66
CA PHE A 352 -11.39 13.74 -25.17
C PHE A 352 -12.36 12.94 -24.31
N THR A 353 -12.03 11.70 -23.96
CA THR A 353 -12.78 10.89 -22.99
C THR A 353 -12.96 11.64 -21.67
N ARG A 354 -11.90 12.27 -21.15
CA ARG A 354 -12.02 13.11 -19.94
C ARG A 354 -12.96 14.31 -20.12
N LYS A 355 -12.97 14.99 -21.27
CA LYS A 355 -13.94 16.07 -21.55
C LYS A 355 -15.38 15.53 -21.58
N LEU A 356 -15.58 14.34 -22.18
CA LEU A 356 -16.88 13.68 -22.23
C LEU A 356 -17.40 13.20 -20.87
N THR A 357 -16.51 12.83 -19.96
CA THR A 357 -16.90 12.29 -18.63
C THR A 357 -16.81 13.33 -17.51
N ARG A 358 -16.21 14.50 -17.77
CA ARG A 358 -16.11 15.60 -16.80
C ARG A 358 -17.49 16.21 -16.60
N GLN A 359 -17.82 16.41 -15.33
CA GLN A 359 -19.01 17.14 -14.92
C GLN A 359 -18.67 18.63 -14.79
N THR A 360 -19.63 19.46 -15.17
CA THR A 360 -19.51 20.92 -15.04
C THR A 360 -19.79 21.34 -13.59
N PRO A 361 -19.36 22.53 -13.17
CA PRO A 361 -19.72 23.08 -11.86
C PRO A 361 -21.24 23.15 -11.66
N MET A 362 -21.99 23.58 -12.69
CA MET A 362 -23.45 23.63 -12.65
C MET A 362 -24.10 22.25 -12.52
N GLU A 363 -23.60 21.23 -13.21
CA GLU A 363 -24.06 19.86 -13.01
C GLU A 363 -23.83 19.39 -11.57
N SER A 364 -22.69 19.77 -10.98
CA SER A 364 -22.33 19.40 -9.61
C SER A 364 -23.22 20.11 -8.58
N LYS A 365 -23.53 21.40 -8.79
CA LYS A 365 -24.50 22.17 -7.97
C LYS A 365 -25.89 21.54 -8.00
N LYS A 366 -26.39 21.18 -9.19
CA LYS A 366 -27.67 20.47 -9.34
C LYS A 366 -27.69 19.12 -8.61
N MET A 367 -26.56 18.42 -8.51
CA MET A 367 -26.48 17.17 -7.75
C MET A 367 -26.57 17.38 -6.24
N LEU A 368 -26.04 18.49 -5.71
CA LEU A 368 -26.19 18.86 -4.30
C LEU A 368 -27.65 19.15 -3.95
N GLU A 369 -28.35 19.87 -4.81
CA GLU A 369 -29.74 20.29 -4.59
C GLU A 369 -30.77 19.17 -4.90
N GLY A 370 -30.44 18.28 -5.84
CA GLY A 370 -31.39 17.34 -6.43
C GLY A 370 -31.80 16.16 -5.54
N ARG A 371 -31.06 15.86 -4.46
CA ARG A 371 -31.39 14.74 -3.56
C ARG A 371 -31.15 15.13 -2.10
N LYS A 372 -32.20 15.04 -1.29
CA LYS A 372 -32.10 15.22 0.17
C LYS A 372 -31.30 14.06 0.78
N SER A 373 -30.61 14.35 1.89
CA SER A 373 -29.82 13.34 2.59
C SER A 373 -30.72 12.24 3.16
N ASP A 374 -30.37 10.98 2.88
CA ASP A 374 -31.14 9.82 3.33
C ASP A 374 -31.14 9.67 4.88
N SER A 375 -30.23 10.35 5.59
CA SER A 375 -30.11 10.35 7.06
C SER A 375 -31.09 11.27 7.80
N VAL A 376 -31.96 11.98 7.06
CA VAL A 376 -33.00 12.87 7.62
C VAL A 376 -34.41 12.24 7.48
N SER A 377 -34.47 10.94 7.17
CA SER A 377 -35.73 10.18 6.98
C SER A 377 -36.12 9.40 8.22
#